data_AF-A0AAD1DPH9-F1
#
_entry.id   AF-A0AAD1DPH9-F1
#
_cell.length_a   1.000
_cell.length_b   1.000
_cell.length_c   1.000
_cell.angle_alpha   90.00
_cell.angle_beta   90.00
_cell.angle_gamma   90.00
#
_symmetry.space_group_name_H-M   'P 1'
#
loop_
_entity.id
_entity.type
_entity.pdbx_description
1 polymer ?
#
loop_
_entity_poly.entity_id
_entity_poly.type
_entity_poly.pdbx_seq_one_letter_code
_entity_poly.pdbx_strand_id
1 'polypeptide(L)'
;MEKMMVGLSLTLSVIVLGQKGPVKTNNLTPYSYQTFNCDNKGYFDASKYEIEEIDGVNKLLYKFNGVHFDTNPIFKLSSLEEVRRNKEQHLENLEKQYQEKKQELYSLKVINQPVWKKLYENAIQTFENEYELNKEEIIAFSDPTTLKNSRFYETCRESIDAISSPDREKMFASWKAYTELKSKNNADPQGVMNRFNAKLNDPQSEDYALIDMIGLSFHNCANSSFRQKLDEERNMYRDFDKIFTKLKKNCDEP
;
A
#
# COMPACT_ATOMS: atom_id res chain seq x y z
N MET A 1 -61.71 81.94 -26.03
CA MET A 1 -62.20 81.57 -24.69
C MET A 1 -63.22 80.48 -24.93
N GLU A 2 -63.10 79.23 -24.52
CA GLU A 2 -62.28 78.51 -23.55
C GLU A 2 -62.05 77.09 -24.10
N LYS A 3 -60.89 76.48 -23.84
CA LYS A 3 -60.65 75.05 -24.12
C LYS A 3 -60.83 74.29 -22.80
N MET A 4 -61.82 73.41 -22.73
CA MET A 4 -61.99 72.47 -21.62
C MET A 4 -60.93 71.36 -21.72
N MET A 5 -60.13 71.21 -20.66
CA MET A 5 -59.29 70.05 -20.39
C MET A 5 -60.14 68.94 -19.77
N VAL A 6 -60.06 67.73 -20.31
CA VAL A 6 -60.49 66.50 -19.64
C VAL A 6 -59.22 65.76 -19.22
N GLY A 7 -59.02 65.64 -17.91
CA GLY A 7 -57.90 64.91 -17.32
C GLY A 7 -58.11 63.40 -17.38
N LEU A 8 -57.09 62.67 -17.78
CA LEU A 8 -57.00 61.21 -17.67
C LEU A 8 -55.96 60.88 -16.60
N SER A 9 -56.39 60.26 -15.50
CA SER A 9 -55.52 59.74 -14.43
C SER A 9 -54.83 58.46 -14.90
N LEU A 10 -53.50 58.49 -14.99
CA LEU A 10 -52.66 57.29 -15.19
C LEU A 10 -52.28 56.71 -13.83
N THR A 11 -52.82 55.53 -13.52
CA THR A 11 -52.37 54.70 -12.39
C THR A 11 -51.05 54.02 -12.75
N LEU A 12 -49.98 54.35 -12.00
CA LEU A 12 -48.69 53.66 -12.10
C LEU A 12 -48.77 52.28 -11.42
N SER A 13 -48.80 51.22 -12.23
CA SER A 13 -48.57 49.86 -11.77
C SER A 13 -47.06 49.63 -11.63
N VAL A 14 -46.56 49.60 -10.39
CA VAL A 14 -45.17 49.24 -10.10
C VAL A 14 -45.01 47.73 -10.31
N ILE A 15 -44.28 47.35 -11.36
CA ILE A 15 -43.82 45.97 -11.55
C ILE A 15 -42.68 45.74 -10.56
N VAL A 16 -42.94 44.98 -9.49
CA VAL A 16 -41.90 44.46 -8.61
C VAL A 16 -41.17 43.36 -9.37
N LEU A 17 -40.05 43.71 -10.00
CA LEU A 17 -39.06 42.76 -10.49
C LEU A 17 -38.41 42.10 -9.27
N GLY A 18 -38.92 40.92 -8.90
CA GLY A 18 -38.28 40.06 -7.92
C GLY A 18 -36.87 39.72 -8.37
N GLN A 19 -35.86 40.26 -7.67
CA GLN A 19 -34.48 39.83 -7.80
C GLN A 19 -34.41 38.35 -7.39
N LYS A 20 -34.35 37.44 -8.38
CA LYS A 20 -33.88 36.08 -8.13
C LYS A 20 -32.42 36.21 -7.69
N GLY A 21 -32.16 35.98 -6.41
CA GLY A 21 -30.81 35.80 -5.91
C GLY A 21 -30.07 34.73 -6.75
N PRO A 22 -28.73 34.77 -6.80
CA PRO A 22 -27.97 33.83 -7.61
C PRO A 22 -28.36 32.41 -7.21
N VAL A 23 -28.82 31.63 -8.18
CA VAL A 23 -29.07 30.20 -8.03
C VAL A 23 -27.74 29.59 -7.58
N LYS A 24 -27.65 29.15 -6.32
CA LYS A 24 -26.53 28.32 -5.88
C LYS A 24 -26.57 27.05 -6.74
N THR A 25 -25.75 26.99 -7.77
CA THR A 25 -25.48 25.76 -8.49
C THR A 25 -24.88 24.79 -7.49
N ASN A 26 -25.67 23.77 -7.13
CA ASN A 26 -25.24 22.73 -6.23
C ASN A 26 -24.29 21.81 -7.01
N ASN A 27 -23.00 22.12 -7.01
CA ASN A 27 -21.95 21.35 -7.70
C ASN A 27 -21.59 20.06 -6.92
N LEU A 28 -22.52 19.54 -6.11
CA LEU A 28 -22.30 18.34 -5.31
C LEU A 28 -22.61 17.10 -6.15
N THR A 29 -21.57 16.32 -6.43
CA THR A 29 -21.65 15.07 -7.17
C THR A 29 -21.62 13.89 -6.22
N PRO A 30 -22.54 12.91 -6.34
CA PRO A 30 -22.52 11.71 -5.51
C PRO A 30 -21.31 10.84 -5.84
N TYR A 31 -20.75 10.21 -4.82
CA TYR A 31 -19.66 9.24 -4.93
C TYR A 31 -19.89 8.08 -3.97
N SER A 32 -19.50 6.88 -4.37
CA SER A 32 -19.60 5.71 -3.51
C SER A 32 -18.40 4.79 -3.72
N TYR A 33 -17.92 4.22 -2.63
CA TYR A 33 -16.84 3.24 -2.64
C TYR A 33 -17.04 2.21 -1.54
N GLN A 34 -16.53 1.01 -1.77
CA GLN A 34 -16.56 -0.06 -0.78
C GLN A 34 -15.19 -0.20 -0.13
N THR A 35 -15.21 -0.41 1.17
CA THR A 35 -14.07 -0.90 1.95
C THR A 35 -14.47 -2.23 2.58
N PHE A 36 -13.51 -3.02 3.07
CA PHE A 36 -13.68 -4.40 3.54
C PHE A 36 -15.10 -4.77 4.03
N ASN A 37 -15.66 -4.05 5.02
CA ASN A 37 -17.02 -4.27 5.54
C ASN A 37 -17.90 -3.00 5.55
N CYS A 38 -17.63 -2.01 4.70
CA CYS A 38 -18.43 -0.79 4.69
C CYS A 38 -18.78 -0.31 3.27
N ASP A 39 -20.05 0.02 3.10
CA ASP A 39 -20.54 0.84 1.99
C ASP A 39 -20.43 2.32 2.36
N ASN A 40 -19.54 3.04 1.67
CA ASN A 40 -19.35 4.47 1.87
C ASN A 40 -20.07 5.22 0.75
N LYS A 41 -20.93 6.17 1.12
CA LYS A 41 -21.67 7.03 0.18
C LYS A 41 -21.56 8.49 0.61
N GLY A 42 -21.14 9.35 -0.30
CA GLY A 42 -20.96 10.76 -0.01
C GLY A 42 -21.17 11.66 -1.22
N TYR A 43 -20.91 12.94 -1.01
CA TYR A 43 -20.96 13.97 -2.06
C TYR A 43 -19.69 14.81 -2.01
N PHE A 44 -19.05 15.01 -3.16
CA PHE A 44 -17.90 15.91 -3.31
C PHE A 44 -18.27 17.13 -4.15
N ASP A 45 -17.49 18.20 -4.04
CA ASP A 45 -17.66 19.43 -4.82
C ASP A 45 -16.92 19.29 -6.17
N ALA A 46 -17.68 19.12 -7.25
CA ALA A 46 -17.14 18.96 -8.61
C ALA A 46 -16.50 20.23 -9.18
N SER A 47 -16.57 21.37 -8.47
CA SER A 47 -15.74 22.53 -8.81
C SER A 47 -14.32 22.45 -8.24
N LYS A 48 -14.04 21.46 -7.37
CA LYS A 48 -12.75 21.29 -6.70
C LYS A 48 -12.02 20.02 -7.08
N TYR A 49 -12.74 18.97 -7.44
CA TYR A 49 -12.19 17.63 -7.68
C TYR A 49 -12.86 16.99 -8.89
N GLU A 50 -12.06 16.28 -9.69
CA GLU A 50 -12.56 15.35 -10.70
C GLU A 50 -12.77 13.96 -10.10
N ILE A 51 -13.73 13.20 -10.61
CA ILE A 51 -14.02 11.86 -10.08
C ILE A 51 -12.84 10.91 -10.23
N GLU A 52 -12.10 11.01 -11.35
CA GLU A 52 -10.93 10.18 -11.63
C GLU A 52 -9.78 10.46 -10.65
N GLU A 53 -9.68 11.68 -10.12
CA GLU A 53 -8.69 12.04 -9.11
C GLU A 53 -9.05 11.45 -7.74
N ILE A 54 -10.34 11.45 -7.39
CA ILE A 54 -10.84 10.81 -6.15
C ILE A 54 -10.64 9.29 -6.24
N ASP A 55 -10.95 8.69 -7.39
CA ASP A 55 -10.74 7.25 -7.64
C ASP A 55 -9.25 6.87 -7.55
N GLY A 56 -8.36 7.69 -8.09
CA GLY A 56 -6.92 7.44 -7.97
C GLY A 56 -6.44 7.49 -6.52
N VAL A 57 -6.87 8.50 -5.75
CA VAL A 57 -6.55 8.56 -4.31
C VAL A 57 -7.16 7.38 -3.54
N ASN A 58 -8.39 6.98 -3.86
CA ASN A 58 -9.03 5.80 -3.26
C ASN A 58 -8.21 4.53 -3.52
N LYS A 59 -7.78 4.30 -4.77
CA LYS A 59 -6.92 3.16 -5.13
C LYS A 59 -5.58 3.21 -4.39
N LEU A 60 -4.97 4.38 -4.24
CA LEU A 60 -3.73 4.51 -3.46
C LEU A 60 -3.92 4.06 -2.01
N LEU A 61 -5.03 4.48 -1.38
CA LEU A 61 -5.30 4.19 0.02
C LEU A 61 -5.75 2.75 0.30
N TYR A 62 -6.49 2.12 -0.62
CA TYR A 62 -7.14 0.83 -0.31
C TYR A 62 -6.65 -0.33 -1.16
N LYS A 63 -5.92 -0.07 -2.25
CA LYS A 63 -5.36 -1.10 -3.13
C LYS A 63 -3.83 -1.09 -3.13
N PHE A 64 -3.21 0.09 -3.13
CA PHE A 64 -1.76 0.26 -3.19
C PHE A 64 -1.10 0.67 -1.85
N ASN A 65 -1.78 0.42 -0.72
CA ASN A 65 -1.23 0.66 0.62
C ASN A 65 -0.62 -0.60 1.29
N GLY A 66 -0.73 -1.78 0.68
CA GLY A 66 -0.37 -3.07 1.28
C GLY A 66 0.66 -3.88 0.50
N VAL A 67 0.65 -5.20 0.70
CA VAL A 67 1.42 -6.16 -0.11
C VAL A 67 0.82 -6.21 -1.51
N HIS A 68 1.65 -6.08 -2.54
CA HIS A 68 1.22 -5.94 -3.92
C HIS A 68 1.40 -7.19 -4.75
N PHE A 69 2.13 -8.19 -4.29
CA PHE A 69 2.43 -9.38 -5.09
C PHE A 69 1.86 -10.63 -4.42
N ASP A 70 1.26 -11.50 -5.23
CA ASP A 70 0.98 -12.87 -4.81
C ASP A 70 2.32 -13.59 -4.77
N THR A 71 2.81 -13.74 -3.55
CA THR A 71 4.10 -14.31 -3.23
C THR A 71 3.80 -15.62 -2.53
N ASN A 72 4.50 -16.69 -2.90
CA ASN A 72 4.40 -17.96 -2.21
C ASN A 72 5.39 -17.90 -1.03
N PRO A 73 4.99 -17.51 0.20
CA PRO A 73 5.93 -17.38 1.29
C PRO A 73 6.58 -18.74 1.57
N ILE A 74 7.90 -18.73 1.75
CA ILE A 74 8.69 -19.94 1.99
C ILE A 74 8.90 -20.10 3.49
N PHE A 75 8.16 -21.03 4.09
CA PHE A 75 8.21 -21.31 5.53
C PHE A 75 8.51 -22.77 5.87
N LYS A 76 8.68 -23.62 4.86
CA LYS A 76 8.91 -25.07 5.00
C LYS A 76 9.75 -25.61 3.84
N LEU A 77 10.41 -26.74 4.06
CA LEU A 77 11.29 -27.38 3.09
C LEU A 77 10.60 -27.68 1.74
N SER A 78 9.36 -28.16 1.76
CA SER A 78 8.64 -28.45 0.51
C SER A 78 8.36 -27.20 -0.34
N SER A 79 8.15 -26.04 0.28
CA SER A 79 8.03 -24.77 -0.44
C SER A 79 9.39 -24.31 -1.00
N LEU A 80 10.48 -24.52 -0.25
CA LEU A 80 11.83 -24.21 -0.71
C LEU A 80 12.21 -25.04 -1.94
N GLU A 81 11.95 -26.35 -1.89
CA GLU A 81 12.19 -27.26 -3.02
C GLU A 81 11.37 -26.88 -4.25
N GLU A 82 10.13 -26.45 -4.06
CA GLU A 82 9.22 -26.01 -5.11
C GLU A 82 9.77 -24.76 -5.81
N VAL A 83 10.12 -23.70 -5.05
CA VAL A 83 10.70 -22.48 -5.63
C VAL A 83 12.02 -22.75 -6.33
N ARG A 84 12.91 -23.58 -5.76
CA ARG A 84 14.18 -23.93 -6.42
C ARG A 84 13.96 -24.66 -7.75
N ARG A 85 12.99 -25.58 -7.80
CA ARG A 85 12.69 -26.36 -9.00
C ARG A 85 12.03 -25.53 -10.10
N ASN A 86 11.16 -24.61 -9.71
CA ASN A 86 10.32 -23.82 -10.62
C ASN A 86 10.73 -22.33 -10.64
N LYS A 87 11.99 -22.02 -10.30
CA LYS A 87 12.48 -20.65 -10.11
C LYS A 87 12.11 -19.71 -11.26
N GLU A 88 12.34 -20.13 -12.50
CA GLU A 88 12.03 -19.30 -13.68
C GLU A 88 10.53 -19.05 -13.83
N GLN A 89 9.68 -20.04 -13.54
CA GLN A 89 8.23 -19.86 -13.56
C GLN A 89 7.76 -18.87 -12.49
N HIS A 90 8.36 -18.89 -11.30
CA HIS A 90 8.05 -17.91 -10.24
C HIS A 90 8.49 -16.50 -10.65
N LEU A 91 9.65 -16.35 -11.27
CA LEU A 91 10.14 -15.07 -11.78
C LEU A 91 9.26 -14.53 -12.91
N GLU A 92 8.86 -15.36 -13.86
CA GLU A 92 7.93 -14.99 -14.93
C GLU A 92 6.57 -14.56 -14.39
N ASN A 93 6.03 -15.28 -13.39
CA ASN A 93 4.78 -14.91 -12.74
C ASN A 93 4.89 -13.58 -11.98
N LEU A 94 6.00 -13.36 -11.27
CA LEU A 94 6.27 -12.10 -10.59
C LEU A 94 6.36 -10.94 -11.59
N GLU A 95 7.06 -11.12 -12.71
CA GLU A 95 7.21 -10.11 -13.76
C GLU A 95 5.86 -9.77 -14.40
N LYS A 96 5.02 -10.77 -14.67
CA LYS A 96 3.67 -10.54 -15.18
C LYS A 96 2.85 -9.69 -14.21
N GLN A 97 2.83 -10.05 -12.92
CA GLN A 97 2.14 -9.27 -11.90
C GLN A 97 2.69 -7.84 -11.81
N TYR A 98 4.01 -7.68 -11.90
CA TYR A 98 4.67 -6.38 -11.90
C TYR A 98 4.20 -5.51 -13.05
N GLN A 99 4.23 -5.98 -14.30
CA GLN A 99 3.82 -5.18 -15.44
C GLN A 99 2.33 -4.80 -15.37
N GLU A 100 1.46 -5.74 -15.00
CA GLU A 100 0.01 -5.49 -14.85
C GLU A 100 -0.27 -4.41 -13.80
N LYS A 101 0.32 -4.56 -12.60
CA LYS A 101 0.08 -3.64 -11.47
C LYS A 101 0.79 -2.31 -11.65
N LYS A 102 1.96 -2.30 -12.30
CA LYS A 102 2.70 -1.09 -12.66
C LYS A 102 1.88 -0.22 -13.59
N GLN A 103 1.32 -0.81 -14.66
CA GLN A 103 0.49 -0.07 -15.60
C GLN A 103 -0.69 0.59 -14.88
N GLU A 104 -1.36 -0.14 -13.99
CA GLU A 104 -2.46 0.42 -13.21
C GLU A 104 -1.99 1.56 -12.30
N LEU A 105 -0.97 1.34 -11.46
CA LEU A 105 -0.46 2.32 -10.51
C LEU A 105 -0.01 3.60 -11.23
N TYR A 106 0.77 3.47 -12.29
CA TYR A 106 1.36 4.62 -13.00
C TYR A 106 0.33 5.41 -13.82
N SER A 107 -0.82 4.81 -14.11
CA SER A 107 -1.93 5.47 -14.81
C SER A 107 -2.84 6.29 -13.89
N LEU A 108 -2.67 6.20 -12.57
CA LEU A 108 -3.53 6.89 -11.62
C LEU A 108 -3.42 8.42 -11.77
N LYS A 109 -4.57 9.06 -11.87
CA LYS A 109 -4.70 10.51 -11.67
C LYS A 109 -4.99 10.75 -10.21
N VAL A 110 -4.27 11.66 -9.58
CA VAL A 110 -4.47 12.00 -8.18
C VAL A 110 -4.77 13.48 -8.04
N ILE A 111 -5.55 13.82 -7.02
CA ILE A 111 -5.89 15.20 -6.68
C ILE A 111 -4.61 16.01 -6.58
N ASN A 112 -4.57 17.17 -7.27
CA ASN A 112 -3.39 18.05 -7.32
C ASN A 112 -3.14 18.80 -5.99
N GLN A 113 -2.89 18.07 -4.91
CA GLN A 113 -2.49 18.59 -3.60
C GLN A 113 -1.23 17.86 -3.11
N PRO A 114 -0.35 18.52 -2.33
CA PRO A 114 0.92 17.94 -1.89
C PRO A 114 0.79 16.59 -1.17
N VAL A 115 -0.25 16.42 -0.34
CA VAL A 115 -0.46 15.18 0.42
C VAL A 115 -0.69 13.98 -0.50
N TRP A 116 -1.49 14.14 -1.56
CA TRP A 116 -1.83 13.06 -2.49
C TRP A 116 -0.70 12.75 -3.46
N LYS A 117 0.04 13.78 -3.91
CA LYS A 117 1.26 13.57 -4.70
C LYS A 117 2.32 12.80 -3.93
N LYS A 118 2.56 13.18 -2.67
CA LYS A 118 3.49 12.46 -1.79
C LYS A 118 3.03 11.02 -1.55
N LEU A 119 1.73 10.78 -1.35
CA LEU A 119 1.21 9.41 -1.23
C LEU A 119 1.47 8.61 -2.50
N TYR A 120 1.22 9.18 -3.67
CA TYR A 120 1.44 8.52 -4.95
C TYR A 120 2.92 8.15 -5.18
N GLU A 121 3.83 9.09 -4.94
CA GLU A 121 5.27 8.86 -5.05
C GLU A 121 5.75 7.75 -4.11
N ASN A 122 5.26 7.73 -2.87
CA ASN A 122 5.59 6.69 -1.90
C ASN A 122 5.00 5.33 -2.28
N ALA A 123 3.79 5.30 -2.85
CA ALA A 123 3.19 4.06 -3.33
C ALA A 123 4.02 3.47 -4.48
N ILE A 124 4.49 4.30 -5.42
CA ILE A 124 5.42 3.89 -6.48
C ILE A 124 6.71 3.33 -5.87
N GLN A 125 7.35 4.07 -4.96
CA GLN A 125 8.58 3.62 -4.32
C GLN A 125 8.40 2.28 -3.59
N THR A 126 7.30 2.13 -2.84
CA THR A 126 6.98 0.90 -2.12
C THR A 126 6.76 -0.27 -3.07
N PHE A 127 5.98 -0.05 -4.14
CA PHE A 127 5.68 -1.05 -5.16
C PHE A 127 6.95 -1.55 -5.87
N GLU A 128 7.81 -0.64 -6.31
CA GLU A 128 9.06 -0.98 -7.00
C GLU A 128 10.03 -1.72 -6.07
N ASN A 129 10.15 -1.30 -4.81
CA ASN A 129 11.01 -1.99 -3.84
C ASN A 129 10.48 -3.36 -3.44
N GLU A 130 9.16 -3.51 -3.35
CA GLU A 130 8.54 -4.81 -3.05
C GLU A 130 8.74 -5.79 -4.21
N TYR A 131 8.65 -5.35 -5.46
CA TYR A 131 8.99 -6.17 -6.62
C TYR A 131 10.45 -6.66 -6.55
N GLU A 132 11.40 -5.74 -6.34
CA GLU A 132 12.82 -6.09 -6.27
C GLU A 132 13.11 -7.03 -5.09
N LEU A 133 12.49 -6.81 -3.92
CA LEU A 133 12.64 -7.69 -2.76
C LEU A 133 12.19 -9.12 -3.09
N ASN A 134 10.99 -9.28 -3.65
CA ASN A 134 10.47 -10.60 -4.00
C ASN A 134 11.32 -11.31 -5.05
N LYS A 135 11.82 -10.55 -6.03
CA LYS A 135 12.72 -11.07 -7.07
C LYS A 135 14.03 -11.56 -6.48
N GLU A 136 14.66 -10.75 -5.63
CA GLU A 136 15.91 -11.10 -4.96
C GLU A 136 15.72 -12.34 -4.06
N GLU A 137 14.61 -12.47 -3.34
CA GLU A 137 14.30 -13.65 -2.51
C GLU A 137 14.15 -14.93 -3.32
N ILE A 138 13.37 -14.90 -4.42
CA ILE A 138 13.19 -16.06 -5.31
C ILE A 138 14.55 -16.56 -5.83
N ILE A 139 15.43 -15.64 -6.21
CA ILE A 139 16.77 -15.97 -6.70
C ILE A 139 17.64 -16.49 -5.54
N ALA A 140 17.62 -15.82 -4.39
CA ALA A 140 18.46 -16.13 -3.24
C ALA A 140 18.20 -17.51 -2.65
N PHE A 141 16.98 -18.04 -2.73
CA PHE A 141 16.69 -19.40 -2.29
C PHE A 141 17.47 -20.46 -3.08
N SER A 142 17.83 -20.18 -4.33
CA SER A 142 18.68 -21.06 -5.15
C SER A 142 20.16 -20.67 -5.10
N ASP A 143 20.46 -19.37 -5.05
CA ASP A 143 21.82 -18.84 -4.98
C ASP A 143 21.90 -17.65 -4.01
N PRO A 144 22.19 -17.90 -2.72
CA PRO A 144 22.25 -16.87 -1.70
C PRO A 144 23.33 -15.81 -1.95
N THR A 145 24.33 -16.10 -2.80
CA THR A 145 25.43 -15.16 -3.07
C THR A 145 24.99 -13.96 -3.89
N THR A 146 23.88 -14.09 -4.62
CA THR A 146 23.28 -13.00 -5.41
C THR A 146 22.88 -11.80 -4.57
N LEU A 147 22.54 -12.00 -3.29
CA LEU A 147 22.17 -10.93 -2.37
C LEU A 147 23.30 -9.92 -2.13
N LYS A 148 24.57 -10.25 -2.39
CA LYS A 148 25.68 -9.27 -2.32
C LYS A 148 25.52 -8.10 -3.29
N ASN A 149 24.76 -8.31 -4.36
CA ASN A 149 24.42 -7.28 -5.34
C ASN A 149 23.04 -6.65 -5.09
N SER A 150 22.39 -6.99 -3.97
CA SER A 150 21.08 -6.47 -3.60
C SER A 150 21.12 -4.96 -3.48
N ARG A 151 20.07 -4.29 -3.94
CA ARG A 151 19.90 -2.85 -3.69
C ARG A 151 19.73 -2.52 -2.20
N PHE A 152 19.35 -3.52 -1.40
CA PHE A 152 19.20 -3.40 0.05
C PHE A 152 20.49 -3.74 0.80
N TYR A 153 21.60 -4.01 0.11
CA TYR A 153 22.86 -4.42 0.72
C TYR A 153 23.31 -3.50 1.85
N GLU A 154 23.34 -2.19 1.62
CA GLU A 154 23.79 -1.23 2.62
C GLU A 154 22.89 -1.22 3.86
N THR A 155 21.58 -1.36 3.68
CA THR A 155 20.61 -1.36 4.78
C THR A 155 20.59 -2.69 5.54
N CYS A 156 20.83 -3.80 4.84
CA CYS A 156 20.65 -5.16 5.35
C CYS A 156 21.95 -5.98 5.38
N ARG A 157 23.10 -5.28 5.41
CA ARG A 157 24.46 -5.83 5.30
C ARG A 157 24.67 -7.03 6.22
N GLU A 158 24.32 -6.92 7.50
CA GLU A 158 24.53 -8.00 8.47
C GLU A 158 23.78 -9.28 8.10
N SER A 159 22.52 -9.16 7.63
CA SER A 159 21.73 -10.30 7.18
C SER A 159 22.30 -10.90 5.91
N ILE A 160 22.62 -10.05 4.92
CA ILE A 160 23.12 -10.50 3.63
C ILE A 160 24.50 -11.14 3.75
N ASP A 161 25.43 -10.53 4.49
CA ASP A 161 26.77 -11.08 4.69
C ASP A 161 26.71 -12.45 5.37
N ALA A 162 25.77 -12.65 6.31
CA ALA A 162 25.55 -13.95 6.94
C ALA A 162 24.97 -14.99 5.96
N ILE A 163 23.95 -14.63 5.19
CA ILE A 163 23.27 -15.52 4.23
C ILE A 163 24.20 -15.91 3.07
N SER A 164 24.99 -14.97 2.58
CA SER A 164 25.87 -15.14 1.41
C SER A 164 27.30 -15.56 1.76
N SER A 165 27.54 -15.90 3.04
CA SER A 165 28.83 -16.36 3.55
C SER A 165 29.12 -17.79 3.06
N PRO A 166 30.34 -18.08 2.56
CA PRO A 166 30.76 -19.46 2.34
C PRO A 166 31.03 -20.22 3.65
N ASP A 167 31.22 -19.48 4.75
CA ASP A 167 31.37 -20.03 6.10
C ASP A 167 29.99 -20.20 6.74
N ARG A 168 29.54 -21.47 6.84
CA ARG A 168 28.21 -21.85 7.33
C ARG A 168 28.03 -21.57 8.82
N GLU A 169 29.10 -21.62 9.60
CA GLU A 169 29.04 -21.32 11.04
C GLU A 169 28.62 -19.87 11.28
N LYS A 170 29.01 -18.94 10.40
CA LYS A 170 28.53 -17.55 10.46
C LYS A 170 27.03 -17.44 10.20
N MET A 171 26.51 -18.19 9.22
CA MET A 171 25.07 -18.20 8.95
C MET A 171 24.29 -18.75 10.15
N PHE A 172 24.73 -19.87 10.72
CA PHE A 172 24.09 -20.46 11.90
C PHE A 172 24.20 -19.58 13.14
N ALA A 173 25.34 -18.94 13.38
CA ALA A 173 25.49 -17.99 14.48
C ALA A 173 24.54 -16.80 14.33
N SER A 174 24.42 -16.25 13.12
CA SER A 174 23.48 -15.15 12.82
C SER A 174 22.03 -15.59 12.97
N TRP A 175 21.67 -16.78 12.48
CA TRP A 175 20.34 -17.35 12.62
C TRP A 175 19.95 -17.58 14.08
N LYS A 176 20.88 -18.09 14.90
CA LYS A 176 20.69 -18.22 16.34
C LYS A 176 20.47 -16.86 17.01
N ALA A 177 21.34 -15.89 16.74
CA ALA A 177 21.25 -14.55 17.34
C ALA A 177 19.93 -13.84 16.95
N TYR A 178 19.52 -13.94 15.68
CA TYR A 178 18.24 -13.42 15.20
C TYR A 178 17.06 -14.08 15.93
N THR A 179 17.08 -15.41 16.04
CA THR A 179 16.03 -16.17 16.73
C THR A 179 15.95 -15.79 18.22
N GLU A 180 17.08 -15.72 18.91
CA GLU A 180 17.15 -15.31 20.31
C GLU A 180 16.59 -13.90 20.51
N LEU A 181 16.93 -12.96 19.64
CA LEU A 181 16.39 -11.59 19.67
C LEU A 181 14.87 -11.59 19.49
N LYS A 182 14.34 -12.31 18.50
CA LYS A 182 12.90 -12.37 18.23
C LYS A 182 12.13 -13.13 19.32
N SER A 183 12.74 -14.13 19.95
CA SER A 183 12.12 -14.90 21.03
C SER A 183 11.76 -14.03 22.24
N LYS A 184 12.59 -13.04 22.58
CA LYS A 184 12.40 -12.14 23.74
C LYS A 184 11.11 -11.31 23.66
N ASN A 185 10.66 -11.02 22.45
CA ASN A 185 9.46 -10.23 22.19
C ASN A 185 8.25 -11.11 21.81
N ASN A 186 8.36 -12.44 21.98
CA ASN A 186 7.29 -13.38 21.68
C ASN A 186 6.50 -13.75 22.94
N ALA A 187 5.23 -14.10 22.79
CA ALA A 187 4.38 -14.58 23.89
C ALA A 187 4.85 -15.93 24.46
N ASP A 188 5.57 -16.73 23.66
CA ASP A 188 6.19 -18.00 24.08
C ASP A 188 7.67 -18.07 23.63
N PRO A 189 8.60 -17.44 24.37
CA PRO A 189 10.02 -17.45 24.04
C PRO A 189 10.61 -18.86 24.01
N GLN A 190 10.19 -19.74 24.92
CA GLN A 190 10.72 -21.11 25.01
C GLN A 190 10.29 -21.95 23.81
N GLY A 191 9.03 -21.83 23.37
CA GLY A 191 8.54 -22.51 22.18
C GLY A 191 9.27 -22.07 20.91
N VAL A 192 9.62 -20.77 20.78
CA VAL A 192 10.46 -20.27 19.68
C VAL A 192 11.82 -20.98 19.67
N MET A 193 12.52 -21.00 20.81
CA MET A 193 13.83 -21.64 20.91
C MET A 193 13.78 -23.16 20.73
N ASN A 194 12.72 -23.82 21.19
CA ASN A 194 12.51 -25.26 20.98
C ASN A 194 12.35 -25.60 19.49
N ARG A 195 11.56 -24.81 18.75
CA ARG A 195 11.40 -24.98 17.29
C ARG A 195 12.70 -24.72 16.55
N PHE A 196 13.47 -23.70 16.96
CA PHE A 196 14.79 -23.45 16.40
C PHE A 196 15.75 -24.60 16.63
N ASN A 197 15.86 -25.10 17.87
CA ASN A 197 16.74 -26.23 18.19
C ASN A 197 16.34 -27.50 17.42
N ALA A 198 15.04 -27.73 17.20
CA ALA A 198 14.58 -28.84 16.37
C ALA A 198 15.07 -28.70 14.92
N LYS A 199 14.95 -27.52 14.31
CA LYS A 199 15.47 -27.24 12.96
C LYS A 199 16.99 -27.32 12.88
N LEU A 200 17.69 -26.84 13.91
CA LEU A 200 19.15 -26.84 13.97
C LEU A 200 19.73 -28.26 14.04
N ASN A 201 19.05 -29.18 14.73
CA ASN A 201 19.45 -30.58 14.86
C ASN A 201 18.99 -31.45 13.68
N ASP A 202 18.25 -30.90 12.73
CA ASP A 202 17.77 -31.60 11.55
C ASP A 202 18.90 -31.76 10.51
N PRO A 203 18.99 -32.90 9.78
CA PRO A 203 19.94 -33.06 8.67
C PRO A 203 19.84 -31.97 7.59
N GLN A 204 18.68 -31.33 7.43
CA GLN A 204 18.41 -30.22 6.52
C GLN A 204 18.49 -28.84 7.20
N SER A 205 19.23 -28.73 8.32
CA SER A 205 19.40 -27.48 9.08
C SER A 205 19.86 -26.29 8.25
N GLU A 206 20.68 -26.51 7.22
CA GLU A 206 21.11 -25.46 6.29
C GLU A 206 19.95 -24.89 5.47
N ASP A 207 19.06 -25.73 4.98
CA ASP A 207 17.86 -25.27 4.26
C ASP A 207 16.89 -24.55 5.20
N TYR A 208 16.74 -25.03 6.43
CA TYR A 208 15.98 -24.31 7.44
C TYR A 208 16.57 -22.95 7.78
N ALA A 209 17.90 -22.84 7.87
CA ALA A 209 18.58 -21.57 8.08
C ALA A 209 18.34 -20.62 6.91
N LEU A 210 18.41 -21.10 5.66
CA LEU A 210 18.11 -20.27 4.48
C LEU A 210 16.66 -19.79 4.47
N ILE A 211 15.71 -20.67 4.78
CA ILE A 211 14.29 -20.30 4.91
C ILE A 211 14.10 -19.16 5.90
N ASP A 212 14.64 -19.31 7.11
CA ASP A 212 14.45 -18.33 8.17
C ASP A 212 15.26 -17.05 7.93
N MET A 213 16.50 -17.16 7.43
CA MET A 213 17.36 -16.00 7.23
C MET A 213 16.93 -15.16 6.03
N ILE A 214 16.56 -15.78 4.90
CA ILE A 214 16.04 -15.04 3.74
C ILE A 214 14.64 -14.52 4.06
N GLY A 215 13.71 -15.41 4.44
CA GLY A 215 12.29 -15.09 4.60
C GLY A 215 11.94 -14.28 5.85
N LEU A 216 12.82 -14.24 6.87
CA LEU A 216 12.58 -13.47 8.09
C LEU A 216 13.65 -12.40 8.33
N SER A 217 14.95 -12.73 8.29
CA SER A 217 15.99 -11.73 8.61
C SER A 217 16.09 -10.68 7.50
N PHE A 218 16.43 -11.13 6.29
CA PHE A 218 16.58 -10.25 5.13
C PHE A 218 15.25 -9.61 4.72
N HIS A 219 14.18 -10.41 4.54
CA HIS A 219 12.86 -9.91 4.16
C HIS A 219 12.40 -8.76 5.07
N ASN A 220 12.42 -8.96 6.39
CA ASN A 220 11.94 -7.95 7.32
C ASN A 220 12.84 -6.72 7.35
N CYS A 221 14.16 -6.88 7.21
CA CYS A 221 15.07 -5.75 7.09
C CYS A 221 14.77 -4.91 5.85
N ALA A 222 14.69 -5.54 4.68
CA ALA A 222 14.45 -4.88 3.42
C ALA A 222 13.05 -4.23 3.41
N ASN A 223 12.00 -4.97 3.76
CA ASN A 223 10.63 -4.46 3.84
C ASN A 223 10.51 -3.26 4.79
N SER A 224 11.17 -3.29 5.94
CA SER A 224 11.15 -2.14 6.88
C SER A 224 11.86 -0.90 6.34
N SER A 225 12.75 -1.04 5.34
CA SER A 225 13.53 0.08 4.80
C SER A 225 12.74 0.99 3.86
N PHE A 226 11.63 0.50 3.28
CA PHE A 226 10.86 1.24 2.28
C PHE A 226 9.37 1.39 2.61
N ARG A 227 8.85 0.70 3.64
CA ARG A 227 7.46 0.87 4.08
C ARG A 227 7.29 2.17 4.87
N GLN A 228 6.15 2.83 4.66
CA GLN A 228 5.76 4.01 5.43
C GLN A 228 5.47 3.67 6.89
N LYS A 229 5.63 4.67 7.77
CA LYS A 229 5.24 4.55 9.18
C LYS A 229 3.71 4.62 9.32
N LEU A 230 3.15 3.76 10.17
CA LEU A 230 1.70 3.62 10.42
C LEU A 230 0.99 4.94 10.79
N ASP A 231 1.67 5.86 11.46
CA ASP A 231 1.07 7.14 11.88
C ASP A 231 0.84 8.12 10.71
N GLU A 232 1.68 8.04 9.67
CA GLU A 232 1.47 8.84 8.45
C GLU A 232 0.24 8.31 7.69
N GLU A 233 0.07 6.98 7.64
CA GLU A 233 -1.03 6.30 6.95
C GLU A 233 -2.40 6.63 7.56
N ARG A 234 -2.53 6.58 8.90
CA ARG A 234 -3.80 6.88 9.59
C ARG A 234 -4.34 8.29 9.32
N ASN A 235 -3.45 9.27 9.16
CA ASN A 235 -3.86 10.63 8.86
C ASN A 235 -4.44 10.76 7.45
N MET A 236 -3.96 9.97 6.49
CA MET A 236 -4.37 10.05 5.09
C MET A 236 -5.82 9.61 4.86
N TYR A 237 -6.29 8.55 5.54
CA TYR A 237 -7.70 8.15 5.45
C TYR A 237 -8.66 9.23 5.97
N ARG A 238 -8.28 9.90 7.07
CA ARG A 238 -9.07 11.01 7.60
C ARG A 238 -9.07 12.20 6.65
N ASP A 239 -7.95 12.45 5.97
CA ASP A 239 -7.88 13.52 4.97
C ASP A 239 -8.68 13.18 3.71
N PHE A 240 -8.81 11.89 3.37
CA PHE A 240 -9.67 11.44 2.28
C PHE A 240 -11.16 11.65 2.60
N ASP A 241 -11.59 11.36 3.84
CA ASP A 241 -12.96 11.62 4.29
C ASP A 241 -13.36 13.11 4.14
N LYS A 242 -12.40 14.05 4.30
CA LYS A 242 -12.64 15.50 4.18
C LYS A 242 -12.95 15.98 2.77
N ILE A 243 -12.67 15.17 1.74
CA ILE A 243 -13.05 15.47 0.35
C ILE A 243 -14.58 15.54 0.23
N PHE A 244 -15.28 14.76 1.06
CA PHE A 244 -16.72 14.65 1.01
C PHE A 244 -17.38 15.67 1.95
N THR A 245 -18.32 16.44 1.41
CA THR A 245 -19.13 17.41 2.18
C THR A 245 -20.09 16.69 3.15
N LYS A 246 -20.51 15.49 2.76
CA LYS A 246 -21.26 14.53 3.60
C LYS A 246 -20.78 13.15 3.24
N LEU A 247 -20.42 12.34 4.23
CA LEU A 247 -20.03 10.95 4.05
C LEU A 247 -20.83 10.09 5.03
N LYS A 248 -21.57 9.13 4.50
CA LYS A 248 -22.26 8.11 5.27
C LYS A 248 -21.50 6.80 5.11
N LYS A 249 -21.11 6.21 6.23
CA LYS A 249 -20.47 4.88 6.29
C LYS A 249 -21.49 3.91 6.88
N ASN A 250 -21.94 2.95 6.08
CA ASN A 250 -22.75 1.84 6.56
C ASN A 250 -21.83 0.64 6.66
N CYS A 251 -21.46 0.26 7.87
CA CYS A 251 -20.58 -0.88 8.10
C CYS A 251 -21.38 -2.02 8.71
N ASP A 252 -21.10 -3.25 8.28
CA ASP A 252 -21.62 -4.43 8.95
C ASP A 252 -20.93 -4.57 10.32
N GLU A 253 -21.70 -4.91 11.37
CA GLU A 253 -21.12 -5.24 12.67
C GLU A 253 -20.34 -6.57 12.56
N PRO A 254 -19.15 -6.67 13.19
CA PRO A 254 -18.32 -7.87 13.15
C PRO A 254 -18.95 -9.08 13.86
#